data_AF-A0A2I1KST7-F1
#
_entry.id   AF-A0A2I1KST7-F1
#
_cell.length_a   1.000
_cell.length_b   1.000
_cell.length_c   1.000
_cell.angle_alpha   90.00
_cell.angle_beta   90.00
_cell.angle_gamma   90.00
#
_symmetry.space_group_name_H-M   'P 1'
#
loop_
_entity.id
_entity.type
_entity.pdbx_description
1 polymer ?
#
loop_
_entity_poly.entity_id
_entity_poly.type
_entity_poly.pdbx_seq_one_letter_code
_entity_poly.pdbx_strand_id
1 'polypeptide(L)'
;MSARKNGTDAAERSISLPQGLQWQRMHPVTPLLEGWKVIAALLAFLTYQNADEAYQAYQAISKEGLPFSQSQLVWILPAVGAVLVLLGIALFLGWRYKTYAVDRDGVYLRSGVLTKQLRIARLPRIQSVDVVHPLLGRVFGLGQLTVEVAGSGDSRVVLGYLPTARLEELRDLILDLAAGAQTNGAGRAASDRASQEPGSAEAPEAATASPLAAPAQDGGPAGAGLAPRGFEDAAAAPPAGGRQREEYPLYEVDTKVLIGSILRSAAIVTTAVIVVVFAILFVVTLTASDTADLGELIGVIVPMAIMPLTAVGVVWGRFNRGWRFRAFATPAGIRVRYGLTADTSSTLPPGRVHAVSLQQGPLWRGKDWWKVVACVAGRESVDSSSGQVQENGSNILLPVGDRDTALRALWLVTPNLGVADPDALLEAVLSGMDDDGVGDPGAPIGSPERGLIRISPRGRVFSPLAWCREGIVLTDTCVILRTSRLWRNTSVVPYERIQSVNISQGPLARRRRLAKIELCMVSIGQVSTGMSNLDLGDAAALERVISDRALRRRRAERIDRWLARAVAEPAA
;
A
#
# COMPACT_ATOMS: atom_id res chain seq x y z
N MET A 1 -17.06 -57.80 23.36
CA MET A 1 -16.88 -56.94 22.17
C MET A 1 -17.91 -55.83 22.29
N SER A 2 -17.58 -54.57 22.59
CA SER A 2 -16.80 -53.69 21.74
C SER A 2 -16.14 -52.59 22.57
N ALA A 3 -14.87 -52.32 22.27
CA ALA A 3 -14.07 -51.25 22.81
C ALA A 3 -14.04 -50.06 21.83
N ARG A 4 -13.98 -48.83 22.35
CA ARG A 4 -13.18 -47.65 21.88
C ARG A 4 -13.79 -46.39 22.50
N LYS A 5 -13.09 -45.74 23.44
CA LYS A 5 -12.14 -44.64 23.22
C LYS A 5 -12.72 -43.50 22.36
N ASN A 6 -13.47 -42.59 22.99
CA ASN A 6 -13.77 -41.25 22.45
C ASN A 6 -13.01 -40.20 23.25
N GLY A 7 -11.69 -40.16 23.09
CA GLY A 7 -10.80 -39.23 23.81
C GLY A 7 -9.72 -38.58 22.96
N THR A 8 -9.76 -38.69 21.62
CA THR A 8 -8.63 -38.31 20.75
C THR A 8 -8.96 -37.33 19.62
N ASP A 9 -10.19 -36.85 19.46
CA ASP A 9 -10.53 -35.98 18.31
C ASP A 9 -10.34 -34.48 18.56
N ALA A 10 -10.05 -34.06 19.80
CA ALA A 10 -9.78 -32.65 20.10
C ALA A 10 -8.34 -32.21 19.72
N ALA A 11 -7.41 -33.15 19.53
CA ALA A 11 -6.01 -32.85 19.23
C ALA A 11 -5.76 -32.54 17.74
N GLU A 12 -6.58 -33.06 16.83
CA GLU A 12 -6.37 -32.96 15.37
C GLU A 12 -6.76 -31.61 14.75
N ARG A 13 -7.40 -30.72 15.51
CA ARG A 13 -7.67 -29.33 15.06
C ARG A 13 -6.70 -28.30 15.64
N SER A 14 -5.58 -28.74 16.21
CA SER A 14 -4.52 -27.82 16.60
C SER A 14 -3.68 -27.46 15.38
N ILE A 15 -3.54 -26.17 15.10
CA ILE A 15 -2.63 -25.67 14.07
C ILE A 15 -1.22 -26.11 14.51
N SER A 16 -0.64 -27.09 13.81
CA SER A 16 0.71 -27.58 14.08
C SER A 16 1.71 -26.47 13.75
N LEU A 17 2.25 -25.84 14.79
CA LEU A 17 3.32 -24.86 14.65
C LEU A 17 4.66 -25.60 14.52
N PRO A 18 5.62 -25.06 13.75
CA PRO A 18 6.96 -25.63 13.66
C PRO A 18 7.59 -25.83 15.05
N GLN A 19 8.31 -26.94 15.23
CA GLN A 19 9.01 -27.23 16.48
C GLN A 19 10.26 -26.32 16.56
N GLY A 20 10.31 -25.43 17.54
CA GLY A 20 11.44 -24.49 17.74
C GLY A 20 11.11 -22.99 17.67
N LEU A 21 9.83 -22.60 17.52
CA LEU A 21 9.46 -21.17 17.52
C LEU A 21 9.90 -20.46 18.81
N GLN A 22 10.84 -19.52 18.69
CA GLN A 22 11.22 -18.63 19.77
C GLN A 22 10.29 -17.42 19.84
N TRP A 23 9.39 -17.44 20.84
CA TRP A 23 8.46 -16.34 21.08
C TRP A 23 9.16 -15.18 21.76
N GLN A 24 9.24 -14.05 21.06
CA GLN A 24 9.75 -12.78 21.57
C GLN A 24 8.59 -11.87 21.95
N ARG A 25 8.79 -11.08 23.02
CA ARG A 25 7.82 -10.08 23.48
C ARG A 25 8.11 -8.74 22.82
N MET A 26 7.05 -7.96 22.63
CA MET A 26 7.15 -6.58 22.19
C MET A 26 7.60 -5.67 23.34
N HIS A 27 7.88 -4.40 23.04
CA HIS A 27 8.19 -3.41 24.06
C HIS A 27 6.99 -3.21 25.03
N PRO A 28 7.19 -3.05 26.35
CA PRO A 28 6.12 -2.85 27.35
C PRO A 28 5.16 -1.70 27.08
N VAL A 29 5.63 -0.69 26.35
CA VAL A 29 4.87 0.53 26.00
C VAL A 29 3.92 0.30 24.80
N THR A 30 4.02 -0.84 24.11
CA THR A 30 3.16 -1.20 22.96
C THR A 30 1.65 -1.03 23.20
N PRO A 31 1.03 -1.62 24.24
CA PRO A 31 -0.42 -1.50 24.46
C PRO A 31 -0.86 -0.05 24.73
N LEU A 32 0.00 0.77 25.35
CA LEU A 32 -0.29 2.18 25.59
C LEU A 32 -0.29 2.96 24.26
N LEU A 33 0.70 2.73 23.40
CA LEU A 33 0.81 3.38 22.09
C LEU A 33 -0.23 2.92 21.07
N GLU A 34 -0.77 1.71 21.20
CA GLU A 34 -1.87 1.23 20.36
C GLU A 34 -3.23 1.69 20.90
N GLY A 35 -3.39 1.72 22.23
CA GLY A 35 -4.66 1.96 22.92
C GLY A 35 -4.99 3.43 23.20
N TRP A 36 -4.05 4.37 23.09
CA TRP A 36 -4.30 5.78 23.48
C TRP A 36 -5.48 6.42 22.74
N LYS A 37 -5.75 6.02 21.48
CA LYS A 37 -6.91 6.54 20.73
C LYS A 37 -8.23 6.11 21.35
N VAL A 38 -8.30 4.88 21.87
CA VAL A 38 -9.47 4.38 22.59
C VAL A 38 -9.63 5.13 23.90
N ILE A 39 -8.52 5.39 24.61
CA ILE A 39 -8.53 6.19 25.84
C ILE A 39 -9.01 7.62 25.54
N ALA A 40 -8.51 8.25 24.48
CA ALA A 40 -8.94 9.60 24.08
C ALA A 40 -10.41 9.63 23.62
N ALA A 41 -10.86 8.63 22.87
CA ALA A 41 -12.26 8.51 22.46
C ALA A 41 -13.19 8.29 23.66
N LEU A 42 -12.78 7.43 24.60
CA LEU A 42 -13.49 7.20 25.85
C LEU A 42 -13.55 8.47 26.70
N LEU A 43 -12.42 9.18 26.84
CA LEU A 43 -12.35 10.46 27.55
C LEU A 43 -13.27 11.50 26.90
N ALA A 44 -13.23 11.63 25.57
CA ALA A 44 -14.10 12.54 24.83
C ALA A 44 -15.59 12.16 24.99
N PHE A 45 -15.91 10.87 24.94
CA PHE A 45 -17.26 10.36 25.14
C PHE A 45 -17.77 10.64 26.56
N LEU A 46 -16.97 10.34 27.60
CA LEU A 46 -17.34 10.65 28.98
C LEU A 46 -17.50 12.15 29.20
N THR A 47 -16.61 12.97 28.62
CA THR A 47 -16.68 14.43 28.73
C THR A 47 -17.95 14.96 28.04
N TYR A 48 -18.30 14.40 26.88
CA TYR A 48 -19.51 14.78 26.15
C TYR A 48 -20.79 14.35 26.88
N GLN A 49 -20.85 13.11 27.38
CA GLN A 49 -22.03 12.58 28.07
C GLN A 49 -22.31 13.31 29.38
N ASN A 50 -21.29 13.82 30.07
CA ASN A 50 -21.40 14.50 31.35
C ASN A 50 -21.03 15.98 31.24
N ALA A 51 -21.25 16.60 30.07
CA ALA A 51 -20.81 17.98 29.80
C ALA A 51 -21.43 18.99 30.78
N ASP A 52 -22.73 18.85 31.08
CA ASP A 52 -23.43 19.71 32.04
C ASP A 52 -22.90 19.55 33.46
N GLU A 53 -22.70 18.30 33.92
CA GLU A 53 -22.15 18.01 35.24
C GLU A 53 -20.71 18.51 35.37
N ALA A 54 -19.88 18.31 34.34
CA ALA A 54 -18.51 18.78 34.29
C ALA A 54 -18.43 20.32 34.32
N TYR A 55 -19.35 21.00 33.62
CA TYR A 55 -19.43 22.45 33.60
C TYR A 55 -19.85 23.02 34.96
N GLN A 56 -20.86 22.42 35.59
CA GLN A 56 -21.32 22.79 36.93
C GLN A 56 -20.22 22.56 37.98
N ALA A 57 -19.53 21.41 37.92
CA ALA A 57 -18.40 21.12 38.78
C ALA A 57 -17.26 22.13 38.59
N TYR A 58 -16.90 22.50 37.36
CA TYR A 58 -15.87 23.50 37.08
C TYR A 58 -16.22 24.89 37.65
N GLN A 59 -17.47 25.34 37.49
CA GLN A 59 -17.92 26.62 38.05
C GLN A 59 -17.88 26.62 39.58
N ALA A 60 -18.31 25.53 40.20
CA ALA A 60 -18.27 25.38 41.65
C ALA A 60 -16.82 25.34 42.17
N ILE A 61 -15.90 24.63 41.48
CA ILE A 61 -14.45 24.64 41.76
C ILE A 61 -13.86 26.05 41.65
N SER A 62 -14.25 26.80 40.62
CA SER A 62 -13.67 28.12 40.31
C SER A 62 -14.14 29.23 41.24
N LYS A 63 -15.37 29.12 41.80
CA LYS A 63 -15.96 30.13 42.68
C LYS A 63 -15.72 29.86 44.18
N GLU A 64 -15.74 28.59 44.60
CA GLU A 64 -15.72 28.21 46.02
C GLU A 64 -14.53 27.33 46.42
N GLY A 65 -13.61 27.03 45.49
CA GLY A 65 -12.62 25.96 45.67
C GLY A 65 -13.25 24.59 45.40
N LEU A 66 -12.49 23.49 45.53
CA LEU A 66 -12.99 22.13 45.24
C LEU A 66 -14.34 21.88 45.97
N PRO A 67 -15.47 21.79 45.25
CA PRO A 67 -16.84 21.78 45.79
C PRO A 67 -17.23 20.38 46.26
N PHE A 68 -16.23 19.57 46.55
CA PHE A 68 -16.42 18.22 47.03
C PHE A 68 -16.49 18.31 48.54
N SER A 69 -17.63 17.95 49.12
CA SER A 69 -17.66 17.67 50.56
C SER A 69 -16.60 16.61 50.87
N GLN A 70 -16.00 16.62 52.07
CA GLN A 70 -15.05 15.58 52.48
C GLN A 70 -15.62 14.16 52.25
N SER A 71 -16.95 13.99 52.34
CA SER A 71 -17.64 12.74 52.07
C SER A 71 -17.65 12.31 50.58
N GLN A 72 -17.67 13.25 49.62
CA GLN A 72 -17.62 12.92 48.19
C GLN A 72 -16.19 12.56 47.75
N LEU A 73 -15.18 13.26 48.27
CA LEU A 73 -13.76 12.95 48.03
C LEU A 73 -13.39 11.53 48.46
N VAL A 74 -13.97 11.04 49.56
CA VAL A 74 -13.75 9.67 50.08
C VAL A 74 -14.17 8.59 49.08
N TRP A 75 -15.15 8.85 48.20
CA TRP A 75 -15.59 7.89 47.17
C TRP A 75 -14.96 8.13 45.79
N ILE A 76 -14.70 9.39 45.43
CA ILE A 76 -14.10 9.74 44.13
C ILE A 76 -12.64 9.27 44.04
N LEU A 77 -11.84 9.50 45.09
CA LEU A 77 -10.42 9.10 45.09
C LEU A 77 -10.22 7.59 44.86
N PRO A 78 -10.90 6.69 45.59
CA PRO A 78 -10.76 5.25 45.36
C PRO A 78 -11.40 4.81 44.04
N ALA A 79 -12.47 5.46 43.56
CA ALA A 79 -13.04 5.17 42.25
C ALA A 79 -12.05 5.48 41.12
N VAL A 80 -11.43 6.67 41.15
CA VAL A 80 -10.37 7.05 40.20
C VAL A 80 -9.17 6.11 40.32
N GLY A 81 -8.75 5.78 41.55
CA GLY A 81 -7.69 4.80 41.81
C GLY A 81 -8.01 3.43 41.21
N ALA A 82 -9.23 2.92 41.39
CA ALA A 82 -9.67 1.65 40.84
C ALA A 82 -9.67 1.66 39.31
N VAL A 83 -10.11 2.75 38.67
CA VAL A 83 -10.06 2.91 37.22
C VAL A 83 -8.61 2.90 36.71
N LEU A 84 -7.70 3.63 37.37
CA LEU A 84 -6.27 3.64 37.00
C LEU A 84 -5.62 2.25 37.17
N VAL A 85 -5.97 1.52 38.23
CA VAL A 85 -5.49 0.15 38.46
C VAL A 85 -6.03 -0.80 37.38
N LEU A 86 -7.34 -0.75 37.07
CA LEU A 86 -7.93 -1.56 36.01
C LEU A 86 -7.32 -1.26 34.65
N LEU A 87 -7.06 0.02 34.35
CA LEU A 87 -6.36 0.43 33.14
C LEU A 87 -4.92 -0.13 33.11
N GLY A 88 -4.18 -0.03 34.21
CA GLY A 88 -2.84 -0.60 34.34
C GLY A 88 -2.81 -2.12 34.14
N ILE A 89 -3.77 -2.84 34.71
CA ILE A 89 -3.96 -4.28 34.51
C ILE A 89 -4.25 -4.59 33.04
N ALA A 90 -5.17 -3.85 32.41
CA ALA A 90 -5.51 -4.04 31.01
C ALA A 90 -4.30 -3.82 30.09
N LEU A 91 -3.51 -2.78 30.32
CA LEU A 91 -2.27 -2.52 29.59
C LEU A 91 -1.24 -3.62 29.82
N PHE A 92 -1.04 -4.04 31.07
CA PHE A 92 -0.10 -5.11 31.43
C PHE A 92 -0.47 -6.45 30.78
N LEU A 93 -1.75 -6.86 30.86
CA LEU A 93 -2.24 -8.07 30.19
C LEU A 93 -2.09 -7.95 28.67
N GLY A 94 -2.42 -6.78 28.09
CA GLY A 94 -2.27 -6.51 26.67
C GLY A 94 -0.84 -6.72 26.18
N TRP A 95 0.15 -6.21 26.92
CA TRP A 95 1.57 -6.47 26.63
C TRP A 95 1.95 -7.95 26.87
N ARG A 96 1.55 -8.52 28.01
CA ARG A 96 1.96 -9.86 28.45
C ARG A 96 1.54 -10.98 27.50
N TYR A 97 0.44 -10.80 26.77
CA TYR A 97 -0.11 -11.76 25.82
C TYR A 97 0.20 -11.44 24.35
N LYS A 98 0.87 -10.31 24.05
CA LYS A 98 1.29 -9.96 22.69
C LYS A 98 2.72 -10.41 22.41
N THR A 99 2.87 -11.44 21.59
CA THR A 99 4.16 -12.06 21.27
C THR A 99 4.29 -12.33 19.77
N TYR A 100 5.53 -12.34 19.28
CA TYR A 100 5.84 -12.68 17.89
C TYR A 100 6.92 -13.73 17.81
N ALA A 101 6.99 -14.43 16.69
CA ALA A 101 8.09 -15.31 16.33
C ALA A 101 8.34 -15.21 14.82
N VAL A 102 9.58 -15.34 14.41
CA VAL A 102 9.99 -15.39 13.00
C VAL A 102 10.76 -16.68 12.77
N ASP A 103 10.40 -17.40 11.72
CA ASP A 103 11.01 -18.68 11.34
C ASP A 103 11.13 -18.78 9.80
N ARG A 104 11.71 -19.87 9.30
CA ARG A 104 11.85 -20.17 7.86
C ARG A 104 10.51 -20.36 7.15
N ASP A 105 9.46 -20.74 7.87
CA ASP A 105 8.12 -20.98 7.31
C ASP A 105 7.24 -19.73 7.31
N GLY A 106 7.37 -18.87 8.32
CA GLY A 106 6.50 -17.71 8.50
C GLY A 106 6.93 -16.73 9.58
N VAL A 107 6.28 -15.56 9.55
CA VAL A 107 6.17 -14.63 10.68
C VAL A 107 4.86 -14.93 11.41
N TYR A 108 4.95 -15.14 12.71
CA TYR A 108 3.82 -15.52 13.58
C TYR A 108 3.57 -14.40 14.59
N LEU A 109 2.30 -14.03 14.77
CA LEU A 109 1.86 -13.03 15.73
C LEU A 109 0.73 -13.60 16.58
N ARG A 110 0.93 -13.60 17.90
CA ARG A 110 -0.10 -13.92 18.90
C ARG A 110 -0.55 -12.64 19.58
N SER A 111 -1.86 -12.44 19.64
CA SER A 111 -2.47 -11.28 20.29
C SER A 111 -3.79 -11.63 20.98
N GLY A 112 -4.22 -10.75 21.89
CA GLY A 112 -5.51 -10.85 22.57
C GLY A 112 -5.43 -11.50 23.95
N VAL A 113 -6.22 -10.95 24.86
CA VAL A 113 -6.29 -11.38 26.28
C VAL A 113 -7.45 -12.35 26.48
N LEU A 114 -8.67 -11.89 26.16
CA LEU A 114 -9.90 -12.69 26.23
C LEU A 114 -10.08 -13.54 24.97
N THR A 115 -10.02 -12.90 23.80
CA THR A 115 -10.09 -13.56 22.49
C THR A 115 -8.68 -13.73 21.94
N LYS A 116 -8.17 -14.96 21.97
CA LYS A 116 -6.84 -15.29 21.45
C LYS A 116 -6.86 -15.30 19.92
N GLN A 117 -5.97 -14.54 19.32
CA GLN A 117 -5.80 -14.45 17.87
C GLN A 117 -4.37 -14.87 17.51
N LEU A 118 -4.24 -15.73 16.49
CA LEU A 118 -2.97 -16.11 15.90
C LEU A 118 -3.01 -15.72 14.42
N ARG A 119 -2.12 -14.81 14.01
CA ARG A 119 -1.91 -14.43 12.61
C ARG A 119 -0.60 -15.04 12.12
N ILE A 120 -0.62 -15.64 10.93
CA ILE A 120 0.54 -16.30 10.33
C ILE A 120 0.77 -15.72 8.94
N ALA A 121 1.91 -15.07 8.74
CA ALA A 121 2.38 -14.58 7.46
C ALA A 121 3.44 -15.54 6.92
N ARG A 122 3.05 -16.44 6.01
CA ARG A 122 4.00 -17.40 5.40
C ARG A 122 5.04 -16.68 4.55
N LEU A 123 6.31 -17.03 4.71
CA LEU A 123 7.43 -16.38 4.02
C LEU A 123 7.27 -16.30 2.50
N PRO A 124 6.88 -17.38 1.78
CA PRO A 124 6.70 -17.32 0.32
C PRO A 124 5.60 -16.34 -0.14
N ARG A 125 4.69 -15.96 0.77
CA ARG A 125 3.61 -15.02 0.51
C ARG A 125 3.91 -13.61 1.01
N ILE A 126 5.00 -13.40 1.75
CA ILE A 126 5.39 -12.06 2.19
C ILE A 126 5.77 -11.25 0.97
N GLN A 127 5.10 -10.12 0.80
CA GLN A 127 5.30 -9.25 -0.34
C GLN A 127 6.22 -8.09 0.00
N SER A 128 5.90 -7.38 1.07
CA SER A 128 6.64 -6.21 1.51
C SER A 128 6.71 -6.16 3.02
N VAL A 129 7.79 -5.54 3.49
CA VAL A 129 8.03 -5.29 4.90
C VAL A 129 8.31 -3.81 5.04
N ASP A 130 7.35 -3.10 5.63
CA ASP A 130 7.42 -1.66 5.84
C ASP A 130 7.75 -1.36 7.31
N VAL A 131 8.51 -0.30 7.53
CA VAL A 131 8.85 0.18 8.87
C VAL A 131 8.18 1.53 9.07
N VAL A 132 7.40 1.67 10.16
CA VAL A 132 6.66 2.89 10.49
C VAL A 132 7.08 3.38 11.88
N HIS A 133 7.59 4.60 11.96
CA HIS A 133 7.94 5.26 13.22
C HIS A 133 6.96 6.41 13.50
N PRO A 134 5.81 6.15 14.16
CA PRO A 134 4.86 7.20 14.53
C PRO A 134 5.45 8.14 15.58
N LEU A 135 4.88 9.34 15.76
CA LEU A 135 5.46 10.42 16.60
C LEU A 135 5.87 9.93 17.97
N LEU A 136 4.91 9.33 18.68
CA LEU A 136 5.13 8.83 20.04
C LEU A 136 6.19 7.72 20.02
N GLY A 137 6.14 6.82 19.03
CA GLY A 137 7.18 5.83 18.81
C GLY A 137 8.57 6.48 18.65
N ARG A 138 8.69 7.50 17.79
CA ARG A 138 9.96 8.20 17.53
C ARG A 138 10.51 8.88 18.78
N VAL A 139 9.67 9.51 19.59
CA VAL A 139 10.07 10.11 20.87
C VAL A 139 10.65 9.05 21.82
N PHE A 140 10.10 7.83 21.80
CA PHE A 140 10.56 6.70 22.61
C PHE A 140 11.62 5.81 21.91
N GLY A 141 12.09 6.13 20.70
CA GLY A 141 13.01 5.29 19.93
C GLY A 141 12.43 3.94 19.47
N LEU A 142 11.10 3.88 19.33
CA LEU A 142 10.33 2.71 18.94
C LEU A 142 9.68 2.91 17.56
N GLY A 143 9.57 1.82 16.82
CA GLY A 143 8.82 1.78 15.57
C GLY A 143 8.02 0.48 15.44
N GLN A 144 7.30 0.37 14.34
CA GLN A 144 6.40 -0.72 14.05
C GLN A 144 6.81 -1.39 12.73
N LEU A 145 6.79 -2.72 12.69
CA LEU A 145 7.04 -3.49 11.47
C LEU A 145 5.72 -3.98 10.89
N THR A 146 5.44 -3.62 9.64
CA THR A 146 4.24 -4.04 8.92
C THR A 146 4.63 -5.02 7.83
N VAL A 147 4.17 -6.26 7.95
CA VAL A 147 4.39 -7.32 6.94
C VAL A 147 3.12 -7.47 6.13
N GLU A 148 3.19 -7.24 4.82
CA GLU A 148 2.07 -7.44 3.91
C GLU A 148 2.21 -8.77 3.18
N VAL A 149 1.13 -9.53 3.13
CA VAL A 149 1.07 -10.88 2.58
C VAL A 149 0.16 -10.90 1.36
N ALA A 150 0.50 -11.72 0.36
CA ALA A 150 -0.35 -11.96 -0.79
C ALA A 150 -1.66 -12.67 -0.39
N GLY A 151 -2.82 -12.06 -0.66
CA GLY A 151 -4.14 -12.66 -0.43
C GLY A 151 -5.29 -11.66 -0.60
N SER A 152 -6.51 -12.19 -0.78
CA SER A 152 -7.75 -11.40 -0.71
C SER A 152 -8.17 -11.31 0.76
N GLY A 153 -8.24 -10.10 1.33
CA GLY A 153 -8.64 -9.84 2.72
C GLY A 153 -7.57 -9.14 3.57
N ASP A 154 -7.76 -9.12 4.91
CA ASP A 154 -6.85 -8.53 5.90
C ASP A 154 -5.50 -9.29 5.96
N SER A 155 -4.68 -9.06 4.94
CA SER A 155 -3.41 -9.73 4.69
C SER A 155 -2.22 -8.98 5.27
N ARG A 156 -2.50 -8.00 6.15
CA ARG A 156 -1.49 -7.19 6.84
C ARG A 156 -1.27 -7.74 8.24
N VAL A 157 -0.01 -8.07 8.54
CA VAL A 157 0.43 -8.44 9.88
C VAL A 157 1.28 -7.31 10.42
N VAL A 158 0.68 -6.53 11.33
CA VAL A 158 1.38 -5.44 12.00
C VAL A 158 1.98 -5.98 13.29
N LEU A 159 3.31 -6.07 13.35
CA LEU A 159 4.01 -6.36 14.59
C LEU A 159 3.83 -5.17 15.54
N GLY A 160 4.04 -5.38 16.84
CA GLY A 160 3.95 -4.31 17.84
C GLY A 160 5.13 -3.34 17.75
N TYR A 161 5.30 -2.55 18.80
CA TYR A 161 6.41 -1.60 18.88
C TYR A 161 7.70 -2.30 19.32
N LEU A 162 8.77 -2.08 18.55
CA LEU A 162 10.11 -2.61 18.75
C LEU A 162 11.14 -1.46 18.66
N PRO A 163 12.32 -1.59 19.30
CA PRO A 163 13.41 -0.63 19.13
C PRO A 163 13.88 -0.53 17.67
N THR A 164 14.27 0.66 17.21
CA THR A 164 14.64 0.91 15.80
C THR A 164 15.72 -0.03 15.27
N ALA A 165 16.81 -0.25 16.00
CA ALA A 165 17.87 -1.17 15.57
C ALA A 165 17.33 -2.60 15.33
N ARG A 166 16.44 -3.08 16.21
CA ARG A 166 15.83 -4.40 16.10
C ARG A 166 14.85 -4.50 14.93
N LEU A 167 14.18 -3.41 14.56
CA LEU A 167 13.28 -3.38 13.39
C LEU A 167 14.04 -3.56 12.09
N GLU A 168 15.18 -2.90 11.95
CA GLU A 168 16.02 -2.98 10.76
C GLU A 168 16.60 -4.39 10.62
N GLU A 169 17.15 -4.95 11.71
CA GLU A 169 17.59 -6.35 11.76
C GLU A 169 16.47 -7.33 11.38
N LEU A 170 15.28 -7.17 11.97
CA LEU A 170 14.16 -8.07 11.74
C LEU A 170 13.63 -7.97 10.30
N ARG A 171 13.63 -6.76 9.74
CA ARG A 171 13.25 -6.54 8.35
C ARG A 171 14.20 -7.25 7.41
N ASP A 172 15.50 -7.06 7.58
CA ASP A 172 16.52 -7.65 6.71
C ASP A 172 16.49 -9.17 6.82
N LEU A 173 16.35 -9.70 8.04
CA LEU A 173 16.14 -11.12 8.28
C LEU A 173 14.93 -11.68 7.53
N ILE A 174 13.77 -11.02 7.62
CA ILE A 174 12.54 -11.48 6.93
C ILE A 174 12.71 -11.42 5.42
N LEU A 175 13.35 -10.38 4.88
CA LEU A 175 13.58 -10.25 3.44
C LEU A 175 14.56 -11.28 2.91
N ASP A 176 15.65 -11.56 3.63
CA ASP A 176 16.63 -12.58 3.25
C ASP A 176 16.01 -13.99 3.31
N LEU A 177 15.24 -14.29 4.35
CA LEU A 177 14.52 -15.56 4.44
C LEU A 177 13.44 -15.69 3.36
N ALA A 178 12.70 -14.62 3.05
CA ALA A 178 11.70 -14.61 1.98
C ALA A 178 12.34 -14.77 0.59
N ALA A 179 13.54 -14.25 0.37
CA ALA A 179 14.32 -14.49 -0.85
C ALA A 179 14.78 -15.96 -0.94
N GLY A 180 15.29 -16.53 0.15
CA GLY A 180 15.71 -17.94 0.23
C GLY A 180 14.55 -18.95 0.12
N ALA A 181 13.34 -18.59 0.56
CA ALA A 181 12.16 -19.45 0.41
C ALA A 181 11.68 -19.53 -1.05
N GLN A 182 11.80 -18.45 -1.82
CA GLN A 182 11.40 -18.40 -3.24
C GLN A 182 12.34 -19.25 -4.12
N THR A 183 13.64 -19.21 -3.88
CA THR A 183 14.63 -20.00 -4.64
C THR A 183 14.44 -21.51 -4.42
N ASN A 184 14.22 -21.93 -3.17
CA ASN A 184 13.95 -23.32 -2.83
C ASN A 184 12.61 -23.82 -3.37
N GLY A 185 11.57 -22.98 -3.37
CA GLY A 185 10.25 -23.32 -3.94
C GLY A 185 10.30 -23.52 -5.46
N ALA A 186 11.03 -22.67 -6.18
CA ALA A 186 11.23 -22.80 -7.62
C ALA A 186 12.02 -24.07 -7.99
N GLY A 187 13.05 -24.41 -7.22
CA GLY A 187 13.83 -25.65 -7.40
C GLY A 187 13.00 -26.92 -7.17
N ARG A 188 12.11 -26.93 -6.17
CA ARG A 188 11.18 -28.05 -5.91
C ARG A 188 10.14 -28.20 -7.03
N ALA A 189 9.57 -27.10 -7.51
CA ALA A 189 8.62 -27.13 -8.63
C ALA A 189 9.27 -27.61 -9.94
N ALA A 190 10.57 -27.33 -10.16
CA ALA A 190 11.31 -27.87 -11.29
C ALA A 190 11.61 -29.38 -11.13
N SER A 191 11.93 -29.83 -9.91
CA SER A 191 12.15 -31.25 -9.59
C SER A 191 10.86 -32.09 -9.70
N ASP A 192 9.72 -31.56 -9.23
CA ASP A 192 8.43 -32.24 -9.34
C ASP A 192 7.98 -32.34 -10.79
N ARG A 193 8.26 -31.30 -11.61
CA ARG A 193 7.95 -31.30 -13.04
C ARG A 193 8.85 -32.25 -13.85
N ALA A 194 10.09 -32.48 -13.42
CA ALA A 194 10.99 -33.49 -13.98
C ALA A 194 10.63 -34.92 -13.55
N SER A 195 9.89 -35.08 -12.44
CA SER A 195 9.41 -36.37 -11.95
C SER A 195 8.05 -36.78 -12.55
N GLN A 196 7.49 -35.95 -13.42
CA GLN A 196 6.14 -36.07 -13.95
C GLN A 196 6.14 -35.99 -15.48
N GLU A 197 6.95 -36.84 -16.12
CA GLU A 197 6.70 -37.27 -17.50
C GLU A 197 5.89 -38.58 -17.51
N PRO A 198 4.93 -38.76 -18.43
CA PRO A 198 4.12 -39.97 -18.50
C PRO A 198 4.88 -41.11 -19.17
N GLY A 199 4.74 -42.30 -18.60
CA GLY A 199 5.37 -43.51 -19.13
C GLY A 199 4.90 -43.90 -20.53
N SER A 200 5.82 -44.49 -21.31
CA SER A 200 5.55 -45.62 -22.19
C SER A 200 6.84 -46.32 -22.63
N ALA A 201 6.76 -47.66 -22.66
CA ALA A 201 7.52 -48.62 -23.47
C ALA A 201 9.02 -48.91 -23.17
N GLU A 202 9.23 -49.94 -22.34
CA GLU A 202 9.96 -51.19 -22.65
C GLU A 202 11.00 -51.24 -23.80
N ALA A 203 12.29 -51.18 -23.41
CA ALA A 203 13.49 -52.00 -23.80
C ALA A 203 13.99 -52.09 -25.28
N PRO A 204 15.26 -52.52 -25.57
CA PRO A 204 16.32 -53.03 -24.68
C PRO A 204 17.76 -52.48 -24.86
N GLU A 205 18.53 -52.59 -23.77
CA GLU A 205 19.90 -53.14 -23.61
C GLU A 205 20.90 -53.12 -24.79
N ALA A 206 21.98 -52.33 -24.65
CA ALA A 206 23.34 -52.75 -25.02
C ALA A 206 24.39 -51.90 -24.27
N ALA A 207 25.27 -52.61 -23.57
CA ALA A 207 26.36 -52.10 -22.74
C ALA A 207 27.50 -51.47 -23.56
N THR A 208 28.25 -50.53 -22.95
CA THR A 208 29.68 -50.74 -22.61
C THR A 208 30.32 -49.57 -21.84
N ALA A 209 30.97 -49.95 -20.74
CA ALA A 209 32.22 -49.42 -20.16
C ALA A 209 32.26 -48.06 -19.40
N SER A 210 32.31 -48.16 -18.06
CA SER A 210 33.28 -47.48 -17.17
C SER A 210 34.56 -48.35 -17.05
N PRO A 211 35.70 -47.96 -16.40
CA PRO A 211 35.93 -46.87 -15.43
C PRO A 211 37.29 -46.12 -15.52
N LEU A 212 37.43 -44.94 -14.89
CA LEU A 212 38.69 -44.44 -14.28
C LEU A 212 38.39 -43.19 -13.44
N ALA A 213 38.30 -43.28 -12.12
CA ALA A 213 39.38 -43.08 -11.15
C ALA A 213 40.07 -41.70 -11.23
N ALA A 214 39.92 -40.94 -10.13
CA ALA A 214 40.51 -39.63 -9.87
C ALA A 214 42.05 -39.64 -9.88
N PRO A 215 42.67 -38.45 -9.93
CA PRO A 215 43.44 -38.07 -8.74
C PRO A 215 43.13 -36.65 -8.26
N ALA A 216 43.24 -36.50 -6.94
CA ALA A 216 43.38 -35.22 -6.26
C ALA A 216 44.74 -34.58 -6.57
N GLN A 217 44.76 -33.25 -6.72
CA GLN A 217 45.86 -32.41 -6.22
C GLN A 217 45.46 -30.92 -6.18
N ASP A 218 45.94 -30.29 -5.11
CA ASP A 218 45.66 -28.97 -4.56
C ASP A 218 46.10 -27.78 -5.42
N GLY A 219 45.45 -26.60 -5.20
CA GLY A 219 45.95 -25.35 -5.79
C GLY A 219 45.17 -24.02 -5.64
N GLY A 220 44.31 -23.79 -4.62
CA GLY A 220 43.83 -22.44 -4.16
C GLY A 220 43.08 -21.49 -5.13
N PRO A 221 42.47 -20.36 -4.67
CA PRO A 221 42.29 -19.86 -3.32
C PRO A 221 40.85 -20.04 -2.77
N ALA A 222 40.74 -20.03 -1.46
CA ALA A 222 39.53 -20.20 -0.66
C ALA A 222 38.45 -19.15 -0.97
N GLY A 223 37.22 -19.62 -1.20
CA GLY A 223 36.05 -18.74 -1.34
C GLY A 223 34.80 -19.40 -1.94
N ALA A 224 34.64 -20.72 -1.87
CA ALA A 224 33.41 -21.39 -2.25
C ALA A 224 32.61 -21.70 -0.98
N GLY A 225 31.58 -20.90 -0.73
CA GLY A 225 30.70 -21.03 0.43
C GLY A 225 30.11 -22.43 0.53
N LEU A 226 30.46 -23.14 1.61
CA LEU A 226 29.62 -24.21 2.11
C LEU A 226 28.22 -23.63 2.32
N ALA A 227 27.23 -24.19 1.63
CA ALA A 227 25.83 -23.94 1.96
C ALA A 227 25.61 -24.26 3.45
N PRO A 228 25.14 -23.31 4.28
CA PRO A 228 25.01 -23.52 5.72
C PRO A 228 24.01 -24.63 6.02
N ARG A 229 24.43 -25.64 6.80
CA ARG A 229 23.66 -26.84 7.11
C ARG A 229 22.92 -26.78 8.45
N GLY A 230 22.66 -25.57 9.00
CA GLY A 230 21.94 -25.44 10.27
C GLY A 230 21.54 -24.01 10.66
N PHE A 231 20.69 -23.91 11.69
CA PHE A 231 20.30 -22.65 12.36
C PHE A 231 21.49 -22.00 13.08
N GLU A 232 22.35 -22.82 13.67
CA GLU A 232 23.55 -22.38 14.39
C GLU A 232 24.61 -21.82 13.43
N ASP A 233 24.81 -22.43 12.25
CA ASP A 233 25.73 -21.90 11.21
C ASP A 233 25.26 -20.56 10.62
N ALA A 234 23.94 -20.36 10.50
CA ALA A 234 23.37 -19.11 10.00
C ALA A 234 23.36 -17.99 11.06
N ALA A 235 23.27 -18.34 12.35
CA ALA A 235 23.35 -17.41 13.47
C ALA A 235 24.80 -17.08 13.87
N ALA A 236 25.74 -17.99 13.60
CA ALA A 236 27.18 -17.82 13.84
C ALA A 236 27.94 -17.28 12.62
N ALA A 237 27.34 -17.30 11.43
CA ALA A 237 27.84 -16.54 10.30
C ALA A 237 27.95 -15.07 10.75
N PRO A 238 29.13 -14.44 10.66
CA PRO A 238 29.21 -13.01 10.93
C PRO A 238 28.14 -12.33 10.08
N PRO A 239 27.31 -11.44 10.64
CA PRO A 239 26.38 -10.67 9.82
C PRO A 239 27.22 -10.15 8.68
N ALA A 240 26.83 -10.40 7.42
CA ALA A 240 27.57 -9.90 6.27
C ALA A 240 27.74 -8.40 6.51
N GLY A 241 28.94 -8.03 6.96
CA GLY A 241 29.09 -6.88 7.83
C GLY A 241 28.69 -5.65 7.07
N GLY A 242 27.73 -4.90 7.61
CA GLY A 242 27.62 -3.45 7.44
C GLY A 242 27.87 -2.88 6.05
N ARG A 243 27.59 -3.61 4.96
CA ARG A 243 27.37 -2.97 3.67
C ARG A 243 26.00 -2.35 3.80
N GLN A 244 25.99 -1.15 4.34
CA GLN A 244 25.01 -0.12 4.07
C GLN A 244 24.74 -0.20 2.58
N ARG A 245 23.73 -1.00 2.20
CA ARG A 245 23.45 -1.38 0.81
C ARG A 245 23.23 -0.07 0.10
N GLU A 246 24.15 0.28 -0.80
CA GLU A 246 24.24 1.57 -1.48
C GLU A 246 22.85 2.02 -1.92
N GLU A 247 22.26 2.96 -1.16
CA GLU A 247 20.98 3.56 -1.50
C GLU A 247 21.29 4.66 -2.50
N TYR A 248 20.93 4.46 -3.76
CA TYR A 248 21.13 5.46 -4.80
C TYR A 248 19.94 6.43 -4.79
N PRO A 249 20.13 7.72 -4.44
CA PRO A 249 19.04 8.68 -4.41
C PRO A 249 18.50 8.89 -5.84
N LEU A 250 17.18 8.74 -6.01
CA LEU A 250 16.50 8.91 -7.30
C LEU A 250 15.94 10.33 -7.44
N TYR A 251 15.05 10.70 -6.52
CA TYR A 251 14.46 12.02 -6.47
C TYR A 251 13.91 12.32 -5.07
N GLU A 252 13.80 13.61 -4.77
CA GLU A 252 13.17 14.12 -3.57
C GLU A 252 12.10 15.14 -3.91
N VAL A 253 11.11 15.28 -3.03
CA VAL A 253 10.05 16.27 -3.19
C VAL A 253 10.41 17.52 -2.41
N ASP A 254 10.52 18.62 -3.13
CA ASP A 254 10.73 19.93 -2.52
C ASP A 254 9.60 20.29 -1.56
N THR A 255 9.97 20.76 -0.37
CA THR A 255 9.00 21.16 0.65
C THR A 255 8.13 22.33 0.18
N LYS A 256 8.70 23.23 -0.64
CA LYS A 256 7.96 24.36 -1.24
C LYS A 256 6.90 23.89 -2.24
N VAL A 257 7.24 22.91 -3.07
CA VAL A 257 6.31 22.29 -4.04
C VAL A 257 5.21 21.56 -3.28
N LEU A 258 5.55 20.82 -2.21
CA LEU A 258 4.57 20.17 -1.36
C LEU A 258 3.55 21.16 -0.77
N ILE A 259 4.02 22.20 -0.07
CA ILE A 259 3.15 23.20 0.57
C ILE A 259 2.32 23.92 -0.50
N GLY A 260 2.95 24.32 -1.61
CA GLY A 260 2.26 24.96 -2.73
C GLY A 260 1.16 24.08 -3.32
N SER A 261 1.40 22.78 -3.46
CA SER A 261 0.41 21.85 -4.00
C SER A 261 -0.79 21.64 -3.07
N ILE A 262 -0.56 21.64 -1.76
CA ILE A 262 -1.62 21.50 -0.75
C ILE A 262 -2.46 22.77 -0.72
N LEU A 263 -1.84 23.96 -0.74
CA LEU A 263 -2.52 25.25 -0.85
C LEU A 263 -3.34 25.38 -2.13
N ARG A 264 -2.91 24.72 -3.22
CA ARG A 264 -3.65 24.63 -4.49
C ARG A 264 -4.39 23.30 -4.64
N SER A 265 -4.90 22.72 -3.55
CA SER A 265 -5.69 21.49 -3.62
C SER A 265 -7.19 21.78 -3.46
N ALA A 266 -8.05 20.97 -4.06
CA ALA A 266 -9.49 21.07 -3.79
C ALA A 266 -9.80 20.87 -2.30
N ALA A 267 -9.00 20.04 -1.61
CA ALA A 267 -9.20 19.72 -0.21
C ALA A 267 -8.99 20.91 0.75
N ILE A 268 -8.00 21.78 0.49
CA ILE A 268 -7.82 22.98 1.32
C ILE A 268 -8.95 23.98 1.08
N VAL A 269 -9.40 24.12 -0.18
CA VAL A 269 -10.52 25.01 -0.51
C VAL A 269 -11.80 24.52 0.15
N THR A 270 -12.11 23.22 0.05
CA THR A 270 -13.27 22.64 0.75
C THR A 270 -13.14 22.77 2.26
N THR A 271 -11.95 22.55 2.83
CA THR A 271 -11.71 22.72 4.27
C THR A 271 -11.92 24.17 4.70
N ALA A 272 -11.42 25.14 3.93
CA ALA A 272 -11.62 26.56 4.21
C ALA A 272 -13.11 26.93 4.15
N VAL A 273 -13.85 26.45 3.14
CA VAL A 273 -15.30 26.65 3.04
C VAL A 273 -16.03 26.04 4.24
N ILE A 274 -15.67 24.81 4.62
CA ILE A 274 -16.21 24.12 5.80
C ILE A 274 -15.97 24.94 7.08
N VAL A 275 -14.76 25.44 7.28
CA VAL A 275 -14.38 26.23 8.46
C VAL A 275 -15.11 27.57 8.48
N VAL A 276 -15.28 28.23 7.32
CA VAL A 276 -16.04 29.48 7.21
C VAL A 276 -17.52 29.24 7.49
N VAL A 277 -18.12 28.20 6.91
CA VAL A 277 -19.52 27.81 7.17
C VAL A 277 -19.72 27.48 8.65
N PHE A 278 -18.77 26.74 9.25
CA PHE A 278 -18.76 26.48 10.68
C PHE A 278 -18.69 27.77 11.51
N ALA A 279 -17.79 28.70 11.16
CA ALA A 279 -17.65 29.96 11.88
C ALA A 279 -18.91 30.84 11.77
N ILE A 280 -19.56 30.88 10.61
CA ILE A 280 -20.84 31.57 10.42
C ILE A 280 -21.92 30.92 11.29
N LEU A 281 -22.06 29.59 11.21
CA LEU A 281 -23.06 28.87 12.00
C LEU A 281 -22.81 29.03 13.51
N PHE A 282 -21.55 29.04 13.92
CA PHE A 282 -21.12 29.31 15.30
C PHE A 282 -21.54 30.69 15.77
N VAL A 283 -21.25 31.74 15.00
CA VAL A 283 -21.68 33.10 15.34
C VAL A 283 -23.20 33.19 15.41
N VAL A 284 -23.92 32.62 14.43
CA VAL A 284 -25.39 32.58 14.43
C VAL A 284 -25.92 31.92 15.69
N THR A 285 -25.37 30.75 16.09
CA THR A 285 -25.78 30.07 17.31
C THR A 285 -25.53 30.92 18.56
N LEU A 286 -24.38 31.62 18.65
CA LEU A 286 -24.08 32.51 19.77
C LEU A 286 -25.03 33.72 19.85
N THR A 287 -25.44 34.27 18.71
CA THR A 287 -26.32 35.45 18.67
C THR A 287 -27.80 35.13 18.80
N ALA A 288 -28.22 33.90 18.45
CA ALA A 288 -29.62 33.48 18.58
C ALA A 288 -29.95 33.03 20.02
N SER A 289 -28.93 32.76 20.83
CA SER A 289 -29.06 32.28 22.19
C SER A 289 -28.96 33.41 23.22
N ASP A 290 -29.97 34.26 23.31
CA ASP A 290 -30.01 35.32 24.35
C ASP A 290 -30.20 34.75 25.78
N THR A 291 -30.59 33.48 25.90
CA THR A 291 -30.85 32.80 27.19
C THR A 291 -30.21 31.42 27.32
N ALA A 292 -29.32 31.01 26.41
CA ALA A 292 -28.78 29.64 26.49
C ALA A 292 -27.76 29.53 27.61
N ASP A 293 -27.97 28.55 28.48
CA ASP A 293 -26.95 28.09 29.40
C ASP A 293 -25.75 27.53 28.64
N LEU A 294 -24.56 27.66 29.23
CA LEU A 294 -23.30 27.19 28.63
C LEU A 294 -23.31 25.69 28.28
N GLY A 295 -24.16 24.89 28.93
CA GLY A 295 -24.41 23.48 28.62
C GLY A 295 -25.05 23.25 27.24
N GLU A 296 -26.12 23.99 26.91
CA GLU A 296 -26.78 23.91 25.60
C GLU A 296 -25.84 24.35 24.47
N LEU A 297 -25.03 25.38 24.76
CA LEU A 297 -24.01 25.91 23.85
C LEU A 297 -22.95 24.83 23.53
N ILE A 298 -22.44 24.13 24.54
CA ILE A 298 -21.50 23.01 24.37
C ILE A 298 -22.14 21.86 23.58
N GLY A 299 -23.40 21.53 23.86
CA GLY A 299 -24.16 20.47 23.20
C GLY A 299 -24.31 20.66 21.68
N VAL A 300 -24.39 21.92 21.22
CA VAL A 300 -24.48 22.27 19.79
C VAL A 300 -23.09 22.47 19.16
N ILE A 301 -22.17 23.16 19.85
CA ILE A 301 -20.86 23.53 19.30
C ILE A 301 -19.97 22.30 19.09
N VAL A 302 -19.93 21.38 20.04
CA VAL A 302 -19.00 20.24 19.99
C VAL A 302 -19.25 19.34 18.78
N PRO A 303 -20.49 18.87 18.49
CA PRO A 303 -20.77 18.10 17.27
C PRO A 303 -20.46 18.88 15.99
N MET A 304 -20.75 20.18 15.99
CA MET A 304 -20.52 21.05 14.84
C MET A 304 -19.02 21.22 14.55
N ALA A 305 -18.17 21.22 15.59
CA ALA A 305 -16.71 21.35 15.50
C ALA A 305 -16.02 20.08 14.96
N ILE A 306 -16.70 18.93 14.95
CA ILE A 306 -16.16 17.68 14.37
C ILE A 306 -15.91 17.85 12.87
N MET A 307 -16.80 18.56 12.15
CA MET A 307 -16.72 18.72 10.70
C MET A 307 -15.46 19.50 10.25
N PRO A 308 -15.14 20.69 10.78
CA PRO A 308 -13.87 21.35 10.46
C PRO A 308 -12.66 20.58 10.96
N LEU A 309 -12.72 19.92 12.13
CA LEU A 309 -11.61 19.15 12.66
C LEU A 309 -11.25 17.95 11.77
N THR A 310 -12.26 17.22 11.27
CA THR A 310 -12.07 16.12 10.33
C THR A 310 -11.50 16.62 8.99
N ALA A 311 -11.98 17.75 8.48
CA ALA A 311 -11.47 18.36 7.26
C ALA A 311 -9.98 18.75 7.39
N VAL A 312 -9.60 19.36 8.53
CA VAL A 312 -8.18 19.65 8.85
C VAL A 312 -7.37 18.36 8.93
N GLY A 313 -7.90 17.31 9.55
CA GLY A 313 -7.26 15.99 9.60
C GLY A 313 -6.96 15.40 8.22
N VAL A 314 -7.85 15.58 7.24
CA VAL A 314 -7.65 15.13 5.84
C VAL A 314 -6.49 15.88 5.18
N VAL A 315 -6.41 17.21 5.36
CA VAL A 315 -5.30 18.04 4.84
C VAL A 315 -3.98 17.64 5.52
N TRP A 316 -4.00 17.48 6.84
CA TRP A 316 -2.84 17.03 7.63
C TRP A 316 -2.33 15.67 7.16
N GLY A 317 -3.22 14.71 6.91
CA GLY A 317 -2.86 13.39 6.39
C GLY A 317 -2.19 13.43 5.01
N ARG A 318 -2.52 14.40 4.15
CA ARG A 318 -1.81 14.62 2.88
C ARG A 318 -0.44 15.26 3.10
N PHE A 319 -0.38 16.31 3.92
CA PHE A 319 0.88 16.97 4.27
C PHE A 319 1.90 15.99 4.87
N ASN A 320 1.46 15.20 5.86
CA ASN A 320 2.32 14.22 6.50
C ASN A 320 2.87 13.17 5.53
N ARG A 321 2.07 12.70 4.57
CA ARG A 321 2.50 11.71 3.56
C ARG A 321 3.47 12.26 2.52
N GLY A 322 3.46 13.57 2.26
CA GLY A 322 4.40 14.19 1.32
C GLY A 322 5.65 14.77 1.98
N TRP A 323 5.65 14.95 3.31
CA TRP A 323 6.74 15.60 4.01
C TRP A 323 8.05 14.80 3.93
N ARG A 324 9.14 15.47 3.52
CA ARG A 324 10.49 14.89 3.30
C ARG A 324 10.46 13.59 2.49
N PHE A 325 9.57 13.54 1.49
CA PHE A 325 9.45 12.39 0.60
C PHE A 325 10.74 12.23 -0.20
N ARG A 326 11.38 11.06 -0.09
CA ARG A 326 12.60 10.69 -0.80
C ARG A 326 12.50 9.29 -1.36
N ALA A 327 12.85 9.13 -2.63
CA ALA A 327 12.89 7.85 -3.31
C ALA A 327 14.35 7.43 -3.55
N PHE A 328 14.64 6.16 -3.29
CA PHE A 328 15.97 5.55 -3.42
C PHE A 328 15.87 4.25 -4.22
N ALA A 329 16.85 3.98 -5.07
CA ALA A 329 17.02 2.66 -5.66
C ALA A 329 17.80 1.76 -4.71
N THR A 330 17.28 0.57 -4.46
CA THR A 330 17.91 -0.47 -3.65
C THR A 330 17.90 -1.79 -4.42
N PRO A 331 18.78 -2.77 -4.10
CA PRO A 331 18.76 -4.08 -4.75
C PRO A 331 17.41 -4.80 -4.69
N ALA A 332 16.61 -4.54 -3.64
CA ALA A 332 15.28 -5.13 -3.45
C ALA A 332 14.15 -4.36 -4.19
N GLY A 333 14.40 -3.14 -4.66
CA GLY A 333 13.41 -2.32 -5.35
C GLY A 333 13.48 -0.83 -5.05
N ILE A 334 12.38 -0.12 -5.33
CA ILE A 334 12.26 1.33 -5.09
C ILE A 334 11.88 1.53 -3.62
N ARG A 335 12.78 2.09 -2.82
CA ARG A 335 12.54 2.42 -1.42
C ARG A 335 12.07 3.86 -1.32
N VAL A 336 10.95 4.06 -0.65
CA VAL A 336 10.35 5.37 -0.44
C VAL A 336 10.30 5.67 1.05
N ARG A 337 10.77 6.86 1.44
CA ARG A 337 10.74 7.37 2.81
C ARG A 337 9.93 8.66 2.87
N TYR A 338 8.97 8.76 3.78
CA TYR A 338 8.15 9.96 3.96
C TYR A 338 7.59 10.07 5.39
N GLY A 339 7.26 11.28 5.83
CA GLY A 339 6.59 11.50 7.11
C GLY A 339 7.16 12.62 7.95
N LEU A 340 6.31 13.55 8.41
CA LEU A 340 6.65 14.45 9.51
C LEU A 340 6.40 13.74 10.84
N THR A 341 5.17 13.30 11.04
CA THR A 341 4.68 12.68 12.28
C THR A 341 4.94 11.19 12.32
N ALA A 342 4.84 10.50 11.18
CA ALA A 342 5.11 9.08 11.09
C ALA A 342 6.14 8.82 9.99
N ASP A 343 7.42 8.57 10.35
CA ASP A 343 8.46 8.28 9.35
C ASP A 343 8.25 6.85 8.86
N THR A 344 7.80 6.73 7.62
CA THR A 344 7.44 5.48 6.98
C THR A 344 8.47 5.18 5.91
N SER A 345 9.10 4.00 5.99
CA SER A 345 9.96 3.45 4.95
C SER A 345 9.27 2.24 4.33
N SER A 346 8.84 2.38 3.07
CA SER A 346 8.27 1.31 2.27
C SER A 346 9.24 0.93 1.16
N THR A 347 9.27 -0.35 0.76
CA THR A 347 10.00 -0.78 -0.44
C THR A 347 9.03 -1.45 -1.40
N LEU A 348 9.00 -0.93 -2.62
CA LEU A 348 8.18 -1.43 -3.71
C LEU A 348 9.07 -2.28 -4.62
N PRO A 349 8.86 -3.60 -4.67
CA PRO A 349 9.56 -4.46 -5.62
C PRO A 349 9.10 -4.10 -7.04
N PRO A 350 10.03 -3.83 -7.96
CA PRO A 350 9.74 -3.33 -9.30
C PRO A 350 8.96 -4.35 -10.14
N GLY A 351 9.28 -5.64 -10.01
CA GLY A 351 8.56 -6.73 -10.68
C GLY A 351 7.11 -6.92 -10.21
N ARG A 352 6.68 -6.21 -9.15
CA ARG A 352 5.30 -6.23 -8.65
C ARG A 352 4.53 -4.95 -8.97
N VAL A 353 5.14 -3.97 -9.62
CA VAL A 353 4.40 -2.83 -10.15
C VAL A 353 3.70 -3.27 -11.43
N HIS A 354 2.38 -3.22 -11.42
CA HIS A 354 1.55 -3.68 -12.53
C HIS A 354 1.10 -2.56 -13.45
N ALA A 355 0.94 -1.35 -12.92
CA ALA A 355 0.55 -0.18 -13.68
C ALA A 355 1.00 1.09 -12.95
N VAL A 356 1.13 2.19 -13.68
CA VAL A 356 1.45 3.51 -13.13
C VAL A 356 0.40 4.52 -13.58
N SER A 357 -0.10 5.33 -12.65
CA SER A 357 -1.03 6.42 -12.93
C SER A 357 -0.38 7.76 -12.62
N LEU A 358 -0.41 8.68 -13.60
CA LEU A 358 -0.07 10.07 -13.46
C LEU A 358 -1.35 10.89 -13.31
N GLN A 359 -1.46 11.63 -12.22
CA GLN A 359 -2.66 12.38 -11.83
C GLN A 359 -2.34 13.87 -11.67
N GLN A 360 -3.15 14.73 -12.27
CA GLN A 360 -3.04 16.19 -12.13
C GLN A 360 -4.42 16.80 -11.83
N GLY A 361 -4.51 17.47 -10.68
CA GLY A 361 -5.71 18.22 -10.28
C GLY A 361 -5.89 19.53 -11.07
N PRO A 362 -7.11 20.09 -11.12
CA PRO A 362 -7.39 21.30 -11.90
C PRO A 362 -6.56 22.52 -11.44
N LEU A 363 -6.39 22.68 -10.13
CA LEU A 363 -5.62 23.78 -9.52
C LEU A 363 -4.09 23.61 -9.64
N TRP A 364 -3.62 22.43 -10.06
CA TRP A 364 -2.20 22.12 -10.25
C TRP A 364 -1.70 22.40 -11.68
N ARG A 365 -2.62 22.60 -12.64
CA ARG A 365 -2.30 22.77 -14.06
C ARG A 365 -1.38 23.96 -14.35
N GLY A 366 -1.56 25.07 -13.64
CA GLY A 366 -0.76 26.28 -13.89
C GLY A 366 0.72 26.14 -13.52
N LYS A 367 1.05 25.28 -12.55
CA LYS A 367 2.44 24.96 -12.16
C LYS A 367 2.89 23.58 -12.65
N ASP A 368 2.06 22.93 -13.45
CA ASP A 368 2.27 21.59 -14.00
C ASP A 368 2.69 20.53 -12.97
N TRP A 369 2.02 20.51 -11.81
CA TRP A 369 2.28 19.51 -10.78
C TRP A 369 1.52 18.21 -11.01
N TRP A 370 2.19 17.09 -10.75
CA TRP A 370 1.71 15.73 -10.96
C TRP A 370 1.94 14.84 -9.74
N LYS A 371 0.99 13.96 -9.47
CA LYS A 371 1.08 12.84 -8.52
C LYS A 371 1.24 11.55 -9.31
N VAL A 372 2.16 10.67 -8.88
CA VAL A 372 2.39 9.36 -9.50
C VAL A 372 2.06 8.24 -8.50
N VAL A 373 1.15 7.36 -8.89
CA VAL A 373 0.68 6.22 -8.10
C VAL A 373 1.00 4.92 -8.84
N ALA A 374 1.60 3.97 -8.15
CA ALA A 374 1.87 2.63 -8.66
C ALA A 374 0.79 1.64 -8.20
N CYS A 375 0.25 0.86 -9.12
CA CYS A 375 -0.58 -0.27 -8.79
C CYS A 375 0.31 -1.46 -8.43
N VAL A 376 0.29 -1.87 -7.16
CA VAL A 376 1.08 -3.01 -6.66
C VAL A 376 0.12 -4.11 -6.21
N ALA A 377 0.33 -5.32 -6.70
CA ALA A 377 -0.44 -6.48 -6.28
C ALA A 377 -0.36 -6.71 -4.76
N GLY A 378 -1.49 -7.00 -4.11
CA GLY A 378 -1.57 -7.43 -2.71
C GLY A 378 -1.38 -6.34 -1.63
N ARG A 379 -1.30 -5.07 -2.01
CA ARG A 379 -1.13 -3.92 -1.09
C ARG A 379 -2.40 -3.09 -0.85
N GLU A 380 -3.55 -3.58 -1.30
CA GLU A 380 -4.85 -2.93 -1.10
C GLU A 380 -5.48 -3.36 0.23
N SER A 381 -5.75 -2.40 1.12
CA SER A 381 -6.63 -2.62 2.26
C SER A 381 -8.00 -2.05 1.93
N VAL A 382 -9.00 -2.92 1.79
CA VAL A 382 -10.40 -2.50 1.81
C VAL A 382 -10.76 -2.29 3.28
N ASP A 383 -10.84 -1.03 3.70
CA ASP A 383 -11.29 -0.72 5.06
C ASP A 383 -12.79 -1.01 5.16
N SER A 384 -13.14 -2.05 5.92
CA SER A 384 -14.48 -2.65 5.90
C SER A 384 -15.56 -1.77 6.54
N SER A 385 -15.19 -0.68 7.22
CA SER A 385 -16.10 0.16 8.01
C SER A 385 -16.60 1.41 7.31
N SER A 386 -16.01 1.84 6.19
CA SER A 386 -16.36 3.12 5.55
C SER A 386 -16.72 3.03 4.07
N GLY A 387 -16.57 1.87 3.42
CA GLY A 387 -16.79 1.71 1.97
C GLY A 387 -15.88 2.60 1.11
N GLN A 388 -14.95 3.35 1.71
CA GLN A 388 -13.97 4.17 1.03
C GLN A 388 -12.63 3.45 0.98
N VAL A 389 -12.08 3.36 -0.22
CA VAL A 389 -10.70 2.91 -0.44
C VAL A 389 -9.76 3.98 0.13
N GLN A 390 -9.27 3.79 1.36
CA GLN A 390 -8.22 4.63 1.92
C GLN A 390 -6.96 4.41 1.09
N GLU A 391 -6.51 5.43 0.34
CA GLU A 391 -5.24 5.40 -0.38
C GLU A 391 -4.08 5.18 0.62
N ASN A 392 -3.63 3.94 0.78
CA ASN A 392 -2.42 3.63 1.52
C ASN A 392 -1.22 4.36 0.87
N GLY A 393 -0.45 5.11 1.67
CA GLY A 393 0.72 5.84 1.19
C GLY A 393 1.80 4.96 0.57
N SER A 394 1.76 3.64 0.81
CA SER A 394 2.71 2.64 0.33
C SER A 394 2.76 2.47 -1.19
N ASN A 395 1.71 2.90 -1.91
CA ASN A 395 1.61 2.74 -3.36
C ASN A 395 1.90 4.06 -4.12
N ILE A 396 2.31 5.11 -3.39
CA ILE A 396 2.64 6.41 -3.97
C ILE A 396 4.12 6.43 -4.36
N LEU A 397 4.40 6.60 -5.64
CA LEU A 397 5.77 6.80 -6.15
C LEU A 397 6.19 8.26 -6.08
N LEU A 398 5.24 9.19 -6.30
CA LEU A 398 5.47 10.62 -6.17
C LEU A 398 4.19 11.29 -5.65
N PRO A 399 4.20 11.89 -4.44
CA PRO A 399 3.01 12.52 -3.89
C PRO A 399 2.67 13.81 -4.65
N VAL A 400 3.70 14.56 -5.02
CA VAL A 400 3.63 15.71 -5.91
C VAL A 400 5.02 16.04 -6.43
N GLY A 401 5.12 16.46 -7.68
CA GLY A 401 6.33 17.03 -8.26
C GLY A 401 6.04 17.61 -9.65
N ASP A 402 7.06 18.22 -10.25
CA ASP A 402 6.97 18.70 -11.62
C ASP A 402 6.90 17.54 -12.61
N ARG A 403 6.51 17.84 -13.85
CA ARG A 403 6.33 16.86 -14.92
C ARG A 403 7.56 15.97 -15.12
N ASP A 404 8.77 16.53 -15.13
CA ASP A 404 10.00 15.77 -15.34
C ASP A 404 10.26 14.74 -14.23
N THR A 405 9.96 15.09 -12.98
CA THR A 405 10.08 14.16 -11.84
C THR A 405 9.01 13.06 -11.91
N ALA A 406 7.80 13.40 -12.35
CA ALA A 406 6.75 12.42 -12.58
C ALA A 406 7.09 11.45 -13.72
N LEU A 407 7.71 11.95 -14.80
CA LEU A 407 8.20 11.13 -15.90
C LEU A 407 9.37 10.23 -15.45
N ARG A 408 10.32 10.75 -14.67
CA ARG A 408 11.37 9.91 -14.06
C ARG A 408 10.79 8.76 -13.25
N ALA A 409 9.75 9.01 -12.46
CA ALA A 409 9.05 7.95 -11.71
C ALA A 409 8.36 6.92 -12.64
N LEU A 410 7.82 7.36 -13.78
CA LEU A 410 7.25 6.47 -14.80
C LEU A 410 8.34 5.60 -15.46
N TRP A 411 9.47 6.19 -15.85
CA TRP A 411 10.58 5.51 -16.52
C TRP A 411 11.23 4.42 -15.66
N LEU A 412 11.19 4.57 -14.32
CA LEU A 412 11.65 3.55 -13.38
C LEU A 412 10.84 2.25 -13.43
N VAL A 413 9.56 2.34 -13.82
CA VAL A 413 8.65 1.19 -13.91
C VAL A 413 8.54 0.70 -15.34
N THR A 414 8.29 1.61 -16.28
CA THR A 414 8.08 1.32 -17.70
C THR A 414 9.14 2.06 -18.52
N PRO A 415 10.35 1.50 -18.69
CA PRO A 415 11.49 2.21 -19.31
C PRO A 415 11.34 2.39 -20.82
N ASN A 416 10.47 1.60 -21.47
CA ASN A 416 10.23 1.68 -22.90
C ASN A 416 8.73 1.65 -23.17
N LEU A 417 8.19 2.75 -23.72
CA LEU A 417 6.80 2.84 -24.14
C LEU A 417 6.53 2.16 -25.47
N GLY A 418 7.54 1.73 -26.23
CA GLY A 418 7.35 0.99 -27.49
C GLY A 418 6.78 1.86 -28.60
N VAL A 419 7.26 3.10 -28.71
CA VAL A 419 6.87 4.10 -29.71
C VAL A 419 8.13 4.82 -30.18
N ALA A 420 8.15 5.29 -31.43
CA ALA A 420 9.30 5.97 -32.03
C ALA A 420 9.63 7.30 -31.33
N ASP A 421 8.61 8.06 -30.93
CA ASP A 421 8.73 9.30 -30.18
C ASP A 421 7.89 9.24 -28.89
N PRO A 422 8.49 8.81 -27.76
CA PRO A 422 7.80 8.71 -26.49
C PRO A 422 7.40 10.08 -25.91
N ASP A 423 8.17 11.13 -26.16
CA ASP A 423 7.97 12.44 -25.55
C ASP A 423 6.75 13.15 -26.16
N ALA A 424 6.63 13.11 -27.49
CA ALA A 424 5.44 13.63 -28.20
C ALA A 424 4.16 12.89 -27.77
N LEU A 425 4.23 11.57 -27.60
CA LEU A 425 3.10 10.78 -27.11
C LEU A 425 2.73 11.18 -25.68
N LEU A 426 3.71 11.29 -24.78
CA LEU A 426 3.46 11.68 -23.39
C LEU A 426 2.89 13.10 -23.29
N GLU A 427 3.31 14.02 -24.16
CA GLU A 427 2.74 15.37 -24.22
C GLU A 427 1.28 15.38 -24.65
N ALA A 428 0.93 14.65 -25.70
CA ALA A 428 -0.47 14.52 -26.12
C ALA A 428 -1.31 13.81 -25.06
N VAL A 429 -0.77 12.79 -24.39
CA VAL A 429 -1.53 12.04 -23.39
C VAL A 429 -1.69 12.85 -22.09
N LEU A 430 -0.68 13.60 -21.64
CA LEU A 430 -0.69 14.32 -20.36
C LEU A 430 -1.38 15.69 -20.48
N SER A 431 -1.01 16.50 -21.47
CA SER A 431 -1.52 17.87 -21.64
C SER A 431 -2.63 17.99 -22.68
N GLY A 432 -2.51 17.20 -23.75
CA GLY A 432 -3.26 17.34 -24.98
C GLY A 432 -4.80 17.24 -24.90
N MET A 433 -5.48 17.78 -25.91
CA MET A 433 -6.92 17.68 -26.12
C MET A 433 -7.21 16.98 -27.45
N ASP A 434 -8.17 16.06 -27.46
CA ASP A 434 -8.47 15.24 -28.64
C ASP A 434 -7.22 14.46 -29.09
N ASP A 435 -6.92 14.40 -30.40
CA ASP A 435 -5.83 13.55 -30.89
C ASP A 435 -4.49 14.29 -30.99
N ASP A 436 -4.46 15.63 -30.78
CA ASP A 436 -3.28 16.52 -30.86
C ASP A 436 -2.31 16.26 -32.03
N GLY A 437 -2.75 15.58 -33.10
CA GLY A 437 -1.91 15.16 -34.22
C GLY A 437 -1.02 13.93 -33.95
N VAL A 438 -1.18 13.23 -32.82
CA VAL A 438 -0.44 12.00 -32.53
C VAL A 438 -1.11 10.81 -33.20
N GLY A 439 -0.48 10.38 -34.29
CA GLY A 439 -0.88 9.24 -35.11
C GLY A 439 -1.91 9.56 -36.20
N ASP A 440 -2.11 8.62 -37.11
CA ASP A 440 -3.13 8.61 -38.15
C ASP A 440 -4.42 7.94 -37.64
N PRO A 441 -5.53 8.69 -37.46
CA PRO A 441 -6.83 8.12 -37.09
C PRO A 441 -7.38 7.11 -38.11
N GLY A 442 -6.84 7.05 -39.32
CA GLY A 442 -7.17 6.08 -40.37
C GLY A 442 -6.44 4.74 -40.25
N ALA A 443 -5.30 4.68 -39.55
CA ALA A 443 -4.46 3.49 -39.50
C ALA A 443 -5.13 2.32 -38.73
N PRO A 444 -4.82 1.05 -38.98
CA PRO A 444 -5.46 -0.07 -38.28
C PRO A 444 -5.28 -0.01 -36.75
N ILE A 445 -6.29 -0.38 -35.98
CA ILE A 445 -6.20 -0.47 -34.51
C ILE A 445 -5.09 -1.44 -34.14
N GLY A 446 -4.14 -0.96 -33.32
CA GLY A 446 -2.94 -1.70 -32.94
C GLY A 446 -1.70 -1.39 -33.76
N SER A 447 -1.80 -0.68 -34.89
CA SER A 447 -0.61 -0.14 -35.54
C SER A 447 0.02 0.96 -34.67
N PRO A 448 1.37 1.08 -34.64
CA PRO A 448 2.04 2.15 -33.90
C PRO A 448 1.65 3.55 -34.41
N GLU A 449 1.21 3.62 -35.67
CA GLU A 449 0.78 4.84 -36.33
C GLU A 449 -0.64 5.28 -35.93
N ARG A 450 -1.52 4.40 -35.42
CA ARG A 450 -2.93 4.75 -35.12
C ARG A 450 -3.10 5.80 -34.02
N GLY A 451 -2.12 5.98 -33.15
CA GLY A 451 -2.19 6.98 -32.09
C GLY A 451 -3.35 6.76 -31.10
N LEU A 452 -4.06 7.83 -30.74
CA LEU A 452 -5.08 7.83 -29.70
C LEU A 452 -6.47 7.46 -30.26
N ILE A 453 -7.10 6.44 -29.67
CA ILE A 453 -8.47 6.03 -29.99
C ILE A 453 -9.43 6.68 -28.99
N ARG A 454 -10.27 7.60 -29.49
CA ARG A 454 -11.21 8.35 -28.65
C ARG A 454 -12.49 7.59 -28.33
N ILE A 455 -13.22 8.14 -27.36
CA ILE A 455 -14.62 7.81 -27.13
C ILE A 455 -15.46 8.13 -28.37
N SER A 456 -16.46 7.29 -28.66
CA SER A 456 -17.38 7.51 -29.77
C SER A 456 -18.17 8.81 -29.58
N PRO A 457 -18.39 9.63 -30.63
CA PRO A 457 -19.25 10.82 -30.54
C PRO A 457 -20.67 10.52 -30.03
N ARG A 458 -21.15 9.28 -30.24
CA ARG A 458 -22.44 8.79 -29.72
C ARG A 458 -22.48 8.72 -28.19
N GLY A 459 -21.32 8.64 -27.54
CA GLY A 459 -21.13 8.62 -26.09
C GLY A 459 -21.23 9.99 -25.41
N ARG A 460 -21.32 11.08 -26.17
CA ARG A 460 -21.39 12.46 -25.63
C ARG A 460 -22.52 12.67 -24.62
N VAL A 461 -23.64 11.94 -24.76
CA VAL A 461 -24.76 12.01 -23.82
C VAL A 461 -24.39 11.48 -22.43
N PHE A 462 -23.56 10.44 -22.36
CA PHE A 462 -23.14 9.82 -21.10
C PHE A 462 -21.92 10.51 -20.49
N SER A 463 -21.10 11.17 -21.30
CA SER A 463 -19.87 11.85 -20.85
C SER A 463 -19.67 13.18 -21.58
N PRO A 464 -20.51 14.20 -21.32
CA PRO A 464 -20.54 15.45 -22.10
C PRO A 464 -19.29 16.31 -21.94
N LEU A 465 -18.52 16.10 -20.88
CA LEU A 465 -17.27 16.79 -20.60
C LEU A 465 -16.06 15.93 -20.97
N ALA A 466 -16.16 14.61 -20.86
CA ALA A 466 -15.01 13.72 -21.01
C ALA A 466 -14.74 13.32 -22.47
N TRP A 467 -15.73 13.44 -23.37
CA TRP A 467 -15.62 12.98 -24.76
C TRP A 467 -14.50 13.63 -25.59
N CYS A 468 -14.10 14.88 -25.31
CA CYS A 468 -12.98 15.56 -26.01
C CYS A 468 -11.59 15.18 -25.48
N ARG A 469 -11.51 14.30 -24.48
CA ARG A 469 -10.23 14.02 -23.82
C ARG A 469 -10.02 12.54 -23.55
N GLU A 470 -11.05 11.78 -23.26
CA GLU A 470 -10.86 10.37 -22.97
C GLU A 470 -10.45 9.59 -24.23
N GLY A 471 -9.39 8.82 -24.11
CA GLY A 471 -8.89 7.98 -25.19
C GLY A 471 -7.84 6.96 -24.75
N ILE A 472 -7.66 5.94 -25.56
CA ILE A 472 -6.76 4.80 -25.33
C ILE A 472 -5.71 4.74 -26.44
N VAL A 473 -4.44 4.53 -26.08
CA VAL A 473 -3.34 4.30 -27.01
C VAL A 473 -2.79 2.89 -26.79
N LEU A 474 -2.57 2.19 -27.90
CA LEU A 474 -1.92 0.88 -27.90
C LEU A 474 -0.51 1.02 -28.47
N THR A 475 0.50 0.93 -27.61
CA THR A 475 1.90 0.93 -28.05
C THR A 475 2.41 -0.49 -28.26
N ASP A 476 3.70 -0.71 -28.51
CA ASP A 476 4.24 -2.07 -28.63
C ASP A 476 4.53 -2.75 -27.28
N THR A 477 4.62 -1.99 -26.19
CA THR A 477 4.96 -2.50 -24.85
C THR A 477 3.84 -2.31 -23.83
N CYS A 478 2.98 -1.32 -24.00
CA CYS A 478 1.96 -0.98 -23.00
C CYS A 478 0.66 -0.43 -23.61
N VAL A 479 -0.37 -0.42 -22.79
CA VAL A 479 -1.63 0.27 -23.02
C VAL A 479 -1.61 1.56 -22.20
N ILE A 480 -1.91 2.69 -22.83
CA ILE A 480 -2.02 3.97 -22.14
C ILE A 480 -3.47 4.45 -22.19
N LEU A 481 -4.06 4.70 -21.02
CA LEU A 481 -5.43 5.16 -20.84
C LEU A 481 -5.40 6.61 -20.37
N ARG A 482 -6.03 7.50 -21.15
CA ARG A 482 -6.27 8.90 -20.79
C ARG A 482 -7.71 9.05 -20.32
N THR A 483 -7.93 9.39 -19.06
CA THR A 483 -9.26 9.46 -18.44
C THR A 483 -9.50 10.79 -17.71
N SER A 484 -10.77 11.17 -17.58
CA SER A 484 -11.26 12.34 -16.85
C SER A 484 -10.84 13.71 -17.42
N ARG A 485 -11.78 14.68 -17.38
CA ARG A 485 -11.54 16.05 -17.86
C ARG A 485 -11.07 17.00 -16.77
N LEU A 486 -11.73 17.00 -15.61
CA LEU A 486 -11.44 17.93 -14.51
C LEU A 486 -10.16 17.54 -13.77
N TRP A 487 -10.03 16.26 -13.47
CA TRP A 487 -8.79 15.65 -13.01
C TRP A 487 -8.17 14.94 -14.20
N ARG A 488 -6.93 15.29 -14.57
CA ARG A 488 -6.22 14.58 -15.63
C ARG A 488 -5.68 13.30 -15.00
N ASN A 489 -6.06 12.15 -15.53
CA ASN A 489 -5.56 10.85 -15.07
C ASN A 489 -5.10 10.03 -16.27
N THR A 490 -3.79 9.79 -16.34
CA THR A 490 -3.15 8.98 -17.36
C THR A 490 -2.63 7.71 -16.73
N SER A 491 -3.06 6.55 -17.20
CA SER A 491 -2.65 5.24 -16.67
C SER A 491 -1.85 4.48 -17.73
N VAL A 492 -0.66 4.01 -17.37
CA VAL A 492 0.24 3.21 -18.23
C VAL A 492 0.27 1.79 -17.70
N VAL A 493 -0.16 0.83 -18.53
CA VAL A 493 -0.34 -0.58 -18.16
C VAL A 493 0.46 -1.45 -19.14
N PRO A 494 1.59 -2.06 -18.73
CA PRO A 494 2.32 -2.99 -19.58
C PRO A 494 1.50 -4.24 -19.94
N TYR A 495 1.65 -4.74 -21.17
CA TYR A 495 0.84 -5.86 -21.68
C TYR A 495 1.00 -7.14 -20.85
N GLU A 496 2.20 -7.39 -20.34
CA GLU A 496 2.53 -8.54 -19.51
C GLU A 496 1.77 -8.58 -18.17
N ARG A 497 1.27 -7.43 -17.68
CA ARG A 497 0.58 -7.30 -16.39
C ARG A 497 -0.95 -7.39 -16.50
N ILE A 498 -1.49 -7.23 -17.70
CA ILE A 498 -2.92 -7.42 -17.98
C ILE A 498 -3.21 -8.92 -17.88
N GLN A 499 -4.16 -9.37 -17.05
CA GLN A 499 -4.49 -10.79 -16.90
C GLN A 499 -5.58 -11.22 -17.89
N SER A 500 -6.64 -10.43 -17.97
CA SER A 500 -7.75 -10.59 -18.92
C SER A 500 -8.31 -9.22 -19.31
N VAL A 501 -9.05 -9.18 -20.41
CA VAL A 501 -9.78 -7.98 -20.85
C VAL A 501 -11.26 -8.31 -20.80
N ASN A 502 -12.03 -7.45 -20.14
CA ASN A 502 -13.48 -7.59 -20.04
C ASN A 502 -14.16 -6.52 -20.90
N ILE A 503 -15.11 -6.95 -21.74
CA ILE A 503 -16.00 -6.04 -22.47
C ILE A 503 -17.40 -6.18 -21.87
N SER A 504 -17.92 -5.07 -21.37
CA SER A 504 -19.30 -5.01 -20.85
C SER A 504 -20.13 -4.01 -21.62
N GLN A 505 -21.40 -4.33 -21.81
CA GLN A 505 -22.36 -3.49 -22.52
C GLN A 505 -23.68 -3.46 -21.74
N GLY A 506 -24.01 -2.28 -21.18
CA GLY A 506 -25.30 -2.05 -20.54
C GLY A 506 -26.44 -1.85 -21.56
N PRO A 507 -27.72 -1.85 -21.13
CA PRO A 507 -28.87 -1.75 -22.04
C PRO A 507 -28.88 -0.47 -22.89
N LEU A 508 -28.58 0.68 -22.26
CA LEU A 508 -28.49 1.98 -22.94
C LEU A 508 -27.30 2.05 -23.90
N ALA A 509 -26.16 1.46 -23.51
CA ALA A 509 -24.97 1.35 -24.35
C ALA A 509 -25.25 0.47 -25.58
N ARG A 510 -25.98 -0.64 -25.43
CA ARG A 510 -26.43 -1.51 -26.52
C ARG A 510 -27.25 -0.75 -27.55
N ARG A 511 -28.22 0.06 -27.11
CA ARG A 511 -29.05 0.88 -28.01
C ARG A 511 -28.24 1.89 -28.83
N ARG A 512 -27.09 2.35 -28.31
CA ARG A 512 -26.20 3.32 -28.96
C ARG A 512 -24.95 2.70 -29.60
N ARG A 513 -24.84 1.36 -29.62
CA ARG A 513 -23.67 0.59 -30.08
C ARG A 513 -22.36 0.97 -29.37
N LEU A 514 -22.44 1.20 -28.06
CA LEU A 514 -21.30 1.52 -27.21
C LEU A 514 -20.91 0.32 -26.34
N ALA A 515 -19.65 0.27 -25.92
CA ALA A 515 -19.12 -0.72 -24.99
C ALA A 515 -18.16 -0.09 -23.97
N LYS A 516 -17.99 -0.76 -22.84
CA LYS A 516 -16.95 -0.47 -21.84
C LYS A 516 -15.90 -1.57 -21.92
N ILE A 517 -14.64 -1.18 -22.04
CA ILE A 517 -13.48 -2.09 -21.94
C ILE A 517 -12.85 -1.92 -20.56
N GLU A 518 -12.46 -3.02 -19.93
CA GLU A 518 -11.84 -3.04 -18.62
C GLU A 518 -10.66 -4.03 -18.61
N LEU A 519 -9.48 -3.54 -18.29
CA LEU A 519 -8.26 -4.33 -18.16
C LEU A 519 -8.23 -4.94 -16.77
N CYS A 520 -8.48 -6.24 -16.67
CA CYS A 520 -8.46 -6.94 -15.40
C CYS A 520 -7.01 -7.29 -15.04
N MET A 521 -6.62 -6.91 -13.84
CA MET A 521 -5.30 -7.15 -13.24
C MET A 521 -5.48 -7.43 -11.74
N VAL A 522 -4.40 -7.82 -11.06
CA VAL A 522 -4.43 -8.28 -9.66
C VAL A 522 -4.98 -7.23 -8.68
N SER A 523 -4.89 -5.94 -9.03
CA SER A 523 -5.35 -4.82 -8.21
C SER A 523 -6.03 -3.78 -9.10
N ILE A 524 -7.27 -3.41 -8.77
CA ILE A 524 -8.13 -2.59 -9.65
C ILE A 524 -8.37 -1.19 -9.03
N GLY A 525 -8.10 -0.99 -7.73
CA GLY A 525 -8.65 0.15 -6.97
C GLY A 525 -7.94 1.50 -7.14
N GLN A 526 -6.68 1.53 -7.62
CA GLN A 526 -5.85 2.75 -7.57
C GLN A 526 -5.49 3.36 -8.92
N VAL A 527 -5.58 2.59 -10.00
CA VAL A 527 -5.23 3.02 -11.36
C VAL A 527 -6.46 2.85 -12.23
N SER A 528 -6.71 3.79 -13.14
CA SER A 528 -7.82 3.65 -14.06
C SER A 528 -7.50 2.54 -15.05
N THR A 529 -8.22 1.43 -14.96
CA THR A 529 -7.99 0.24 -15.80
C THR A 529 -9.01 0.09 -16.92
N GLY A 530 -9.98 0.99 -17.03
CA GLY A 530 -11.08 0.85 -17.98
C GLY A 530 -11.50 2.16 -18.64
N MET A 531 -12.18 2.01 -19.77
CA MET A 531 -12.75 3.11 -20.54
C MET A 531 -14.17 2.76 -20.95
N SER A 532 -15.09 3.69 -20.76
CA SER A 532 -16.48 3.56 -21.18
C SER A 532 -16.74 4.30 -22.50
N ASN A 533 -17.89 4.01 -23.12
CA ASN A 533 -18.41 4.73 -24.28
C ASN A 533 -17.58 4.60 -25.58
N LEU A 534 -16.77 3.56 -25.70
CA LEU A 534 -16.11 3.20 -26.96
C LEU A 534 -17.13 2.66 -27.96
N ASP A 535 -16.88 2.84 -29.26
CA ASP A 535 -17.69 2.15 -30.28
C ASP A 535 -17.50 0.64 -30.14
N LEU A 536 -18.58 -0.13 -30.34
CA LEU A 536 -18.53 -1.59 -30.18
C LEU A 536 -17.52 -2.25 -31.12
N GLY A 537 -17.36 -1.75 -32.34
CA GLY A 537 -16.37 -2.26 -33.29
C GLY A 537 -14.95 -2.02 -32.82
N ASP A 538 -14.67 -0.79 -32.36
CA ASP A 538 -13.38 -0.39 -31.83
C ASP A 538 -13.03 -1.16 -30.56
N ALA A 539 -13.99 -1.34 -29.65
CA ALA A 539 -13.80 -2.10 -28.41
C ALA A 539 -13.43 -3.58 -28.69
N ALA A 540 -14.08 -4.21 -29.67
CA ALA A 540 -13.76 -5.58 -30.07
C ALA A 540 -12.38 -5.69 -30.76
N ALA A 541 -12.00 -4.70 -31.56
CA ALA A 541 -10.67 -4.65 -32.16
C ALA A 541 -9.57 -4.42 -31.11
N LEU A 542 -9.79 -3.51 -30.18
CA LEU A 542 -8.90 -3.24 -29.04
C LEU A 542 -8.67 -4.50 -28.21
N GLU A 543 -9.73 -5.23 -27.85
CA GLU A 543 -9.60 -6.47 -27.08
C GLU A 543 -8.75 -7.51 -27.81
N ARG A 544 -8.99 -7.76 -29.10
CA ARG A 544 -8.17 -8.71 -29.87
C ARG A 544 -6.69 -8.35 -29.85
N VAL A 545 -6.36 -7.08 -30.12
CA VAL A 545 -4.96 -6.62 -30.17
C VAL A 545 -4.31 -6.71 -28.78
N ILE A 546 -5.02 -6.29 -27.73
CA ILE A 546 -4.49 -6.32 -26.36
C ILE A 546 -4.27 -7.77 -25.91
N SER A 547 -5.25 -8.65 -26.13
CA SER A 547 -5.16 -10.07 -25.76
C SER A 547 -4.00 -10.77 -26.49
N ASP A 548 -3.82 -10.51 -27.78
CA ASP A 548 -2.71 -11.09 -28.55
C ASP A 548 -1.33 -10.56 -28.11
N ARG A 549 -1.17 -9.24 -27.93
CA ARG A 549 0.09 -8.64 -27.45
C ARG A 549 0.44 -9.07 -26.02
N ALA A 550 -0.55 -9.16 -25.13
CA ALA A 550 -0.37 -9.66 -23.77
C ALA A 550 0.19 -11.08 -23.75
N LEU A 551 -0.34 -11.99 -24.57
CA LEU A 551 0.17 -13.35 -24.66
C LEU A 551 1.61 -13.42 -25.19
N ARG A 552 1.92 -12.64 -26.25
CA ARG A 552 3.28 -12.60 -26.83
C ARG A 552 4.32 -12.07 -25.84
N ARG A 553 4.01 -10.96 -25.14
CA ARG A 553 4.94 -10.32 -24.19
C ARG A 553 5.19 -11.14 -22.94
N ARG A 554 4.15 -11.77 -22.36
CA ARG A 554 4.32 -12.65 -21.17
C ARG A 554 5.31 -13.78 -21.41
N ARG A 555 5.46 -14.26 -22.64
CA ARG A 555 6.43 -15.33 -23.00
C ARG A 555 7.87 -14.84 -23.13
N ALA A 556 8.09 -13.54 -23.30
CA ALA A 556 9.41 -12.95 -23.59
C ALA A 556 10.13 -12.35 -22.37
N GLU A 557 9.46 -12.16 -21.23
CA GLU A 557 9.99 -11.40 -20.09
C GLU A 557 10.98 -12.22 -19.22
N ARG A 558 12.16 -11.66 -18.93
CA ARG A 558 13.09 -12.13 -17.87
C ARG A 558 13.18 -11.08 -16.75
N ILE A 559 12.82 -11.47 -15.54
CA ILE A 559 12.62 -10.60 -14.36
C ILE A 559 13.94 -10.01 -13.82
N ASP A 560 15.08 -10.64 -14.09
CA ASP A 560 16.35 -10.39 -13.36
C ASP A 560 17.16 -9.16 -13.81
N ARG A 561 16.70 -8.42 -14.83
CA ARG A 561 17.49 -7.31 -15.41
C ARG A 561 17.21 -5.92 -14.80
N TRP A 562 16.35 -5.79 -13.80
CA TRP A 562 15.91 -4.47 -13.33
C TRP A 562 17.02 -3.64 -12.66
N LEU A 563 17.82 -4.22 -11.77
CA LEU A 563 18.81 -3.48 -10.99
C LEU A 563 19.89 -2.85 -11.89
N ALA A 564 20.35 -3.59 -12.89
CA ALA A 564 21.30 -3.10 -13.90
C ALA A 564 20.75 -1.90 -14.70
N ARG A 565 19.42 -1.79 -14.85
CA ARG A 565 18.77 -0.66 -15.55
C ARG A 565 18.62 0.57 -14.67
N ALA A 566 18.33 0.40 -13.38
CA ALA A 566 18.11 1.52 -12.47
C ALA A 566 19.41 2.26 -12.10
N VAL A 567 20.55 1.56 -12.17
CA VAL A 567 21.88 2.08 -11.82
C VAL A 567 22.61 2.69 -13.03
N ALA A 568 22.23 2.33 -14.26
CA ALA A 568 22.75 3.00 -15.45
C ALA A 568 22.17 4.42 -15.52
N GLU A 569 23.01 5.45 -15.38
CA GLU A 569 22.62 6.85 -15.59
C GLU A 569 21.94 7.03 -16.97
N PRO A 570 20.98 7.96 -17.10
CA PRO A 570 20.52 8.36 -18.43
C PRO A 570 21.73 8.95 -19.16
N ALA A 571 22.21 8.27 -20.20
CA ALA A 571 23.17 8.86 -21.11
C ALA A 571 22.56 10.17 -21.64
N ALA A 572 23.33 11.26 -21.45
CA ALA A 572 22.98 12.64 -21.76
C ALA A 572 22.53 12.86 -23.22
#